data_AF-A0A434A0P6-F1
#
_entry.id   AF-A0A434A0P6-F1
#
_cell.length_a   1.000
_cell.length_b   1.000
_cell.length_c   1.000
_cell.angle_alpha   90.00
_cell.angle_beta   90.00
_cell.angle_gamma   90.00
#
_symmetry.space_group_name_H-M   'P 1'
#
loop_
_entity.id
_entity.type
_entity.pdbx_description
1 polymer ?
#
loop_
_entity_poly.entity_id
_entity_poly.type
_entity_poly.pdbx_seq_one_letter_code
_entity_poly.pdbx_strand_id
1 'polypeptide(L)'
;MKKAIAFTILLAALTSCSDSDTVQDIQTPPETGTPGTDPTVTTISYTKNVKSIIDANCISCHQSGRSAAFRPLTTYAEVKTAVENANLLNRIQLQNGQQGLMPQGGRMSQTNIDLIVKWNTDGLKEN
;
A
#
# COMPACT_ATOMS: atom_id res chain seq x y z
N MET A 1 14.22 53.11 17.75
CA MET A 1 15.02 52.51 18.84
C MET A 1 15.20 51.03 18.51
N LYS A 2 16.44 50.59 18.24
CA LYS A 2 16.77 49.18 18.00
C LYS A 2 16.73 48.43 19.33
N LYS A 3 16.10 47.26 19.37
CA LYS A 3 16.37 46.24 20.40
C LYS A 3 16.57 44.90 19.72
N ALA A 4 17.60 44.22 20.17
CA ALA A 4 18.20 43.03 19.58
C ALA A 4 18.17 41.87 20.59
N ILE A 5 18.33 40.64 20.08
CA ILE A 5 18.88 39.43 20.76
C ILE A 5 17.87 38.74 21.72
N ALA A 6 17.66 37.42 21.76
CA ALA A 6 18.60 36.31 21.64
C ALA A 6 17.99 35.02 21.02
N PHE A 7 18.87 34.25 20.36
CA PHE A 7 18.70 32.87 19.90
C PHE A 7 19.04 31.91 21.06
N THR A 8 18.27 30.83 21.24
CA THR A 8 18.70 29.69 22.08
C THR A 8 18.48 28.39 21.30
N ILE A 9 19.58 27.86 20.78
CA ILE A 9 19.73 26.51 20.23
C ILE A 9 20.01 25.59 21.42
N LEU A 10 19.21 24.53 21.61
CA LEU A 10 19.56 23.45 22.54
C LEU A 10 19.71 22.15 21.75
N LEU A 11 20.97 21.79 21.56
CA LEU A 11 21.47 20.56 20.95
C LEU A 11 21.60 19.50 22.06
N ALA A 12 20.92 18.36 21.94
CA ALA A 12 21.13 17.21 22.80
C ALA A 12 21.72 16.06 21.99
N ALA A 13 22.83 15.55 22.50
CA ALA A 13 23.80 14.68 21.84
C ALA A 13 23.40 13.19 21.82
N LEU A 14 24.10 12.50 20.93
CA LEU A 14 24.08 11.09 20.55
C LEU A 14 24.38 10.15 21.73
N THR A 15 23.66 9.02 21.81
CA THR A 15 24.14 7.82 22.51
C THR A 15 24.12 6.64 21.55
N SER A 16 25.33 6.25 21.17
CA SER A 16 25.70 5.05 20.44
C SER A 16 25.75 3.86 21.39
N CYS A 17 25.11 2.75 21.03
CA CYS A 17 25.50 1.41 21.50
C CYS A 17 25.64 0.52 20.27
N SER A 18 26.88 0.18 19.93
CA SER A 18 27.24 -0.92 19.05
C SER A 18 27.67 -2.06 19.95
N ASP A 19 26.84 -3.09 20.09
CA ASP A 19 27.25 -4.36 20.68
C ASP A 19 27.67 -5.29 19.54
N SER A 20 28.98 -5.42 19.36
CA SER A 20 29.58 -6.58 18.69
C SER A 20 29.93 -7.58 19.76
N ASP A 21 29.41 -8.82 19.69
CA ASP A 21 30.10 -9.95 20.27
C ASP A 21 29.63 -11.31 19.71
N THR A 22 30.60 -11.99 19.11
CA THR A 22 30.80 -13.45 19.04
C THR A 22 29.89 -14.33 18.16
N VAL A 23 30.54 -14.90 17.14
CA VAL A 23 30.17 -16.19 16.54
C VAL A 23 30.21 -17.28 17.63
N GLN A 24 29.10 -17.97 17.83
CA GLN A 24 29.05 -19.26 18.52
C GLN A 24 28.42 -20.25 17.54
N ASP A 25 29.27 -21.07 16.95
CA ASP A 25 28.91 -22.33 16.31
C ASP A 25 28.37 -23.26 17.40
N ILE A 26 27.07 -23.53 17.38
CA ILE A 26 26.46 -24.63 18.12
C ILE A 26 25.61 -25.42 17.13
N GLN A 27 26.12 -26.58 16.73
CA GLN A 27 25.37 -27.56 15.97
C GLN A 27 24.33 -28.29 16.85
N THR A 28 23.09 -28.36 16.33
CA THR A 28 22.02 -29.39 16.53
C THR A 28 21.17 -29.23 17.81
N PRO A 29 19.81 -29.43 17.85
CA PRO A 29 18.90 -30.32 17.06
C PRO A 29 17.62 -29.65 16.47
N PRO A 30 16.72 -30.39 15.75
CA PRO A 30 15.69 -29.84 14.87
C PRO A 30 14.39 -29.43 15.59
N GLU A 31 13.54 -28.72 14.83
CA GLU A 31 12.17 -28.28 15.13
C GLU A 31 12.08 -27.02 16.01
N THR A 32 11.72 -25.87 15.46
CA THR A 32 10.33 -25.56 15.09
C THR A 32 10.36 -24.43 14.05
N GLY A 33 9.71 -24.65 12.91
CA GLY A 33 9.72 -23.74 11.76
C GLY A 33 9.27 -22.33 12.10
N THR A 34 10.23 -21.47 12.41
CA THR A 34 10.11 -20.03 12.27
C THR A 34 10.46 -19.72 10.83
N PRO A 35 9.56 -19.19 9.98
CA PRO A 35 9.95 -18.72 8.66
C PRO A 35 10.93 -17.56 8.86
N GLY A 36 12.22 -17.84 8.64
CA GLY A 36 13.22 -16.82 8.42
C GLY A 36 12.73 -15.94 7.28
N THR A 37 12.42 -14.69 7.57
CA THR A 37 12.09 -13.73 6.52
C THR A 37 13.40 -13.17 5.99
N ASP A 38 14.02 -13.94 5.10
CA ASP A 38 14.67 -13.32 3.95
C ASP A 38 13.62 -12.38 3.32
N PRO A 39 13.89 -11.08 3.06
CA PRO A 39 12.93 -10.20 2.40
C PRO A 39 12.80 -10.62 0.93
N THR A 40 12.21 -11.78 0.69
CA THR A 40 11.66 -12.14 -0.61
C THR A 40 10.63 -11.06 -0.90
N VAL A 41 10.99 -10.10 -1.74
CA VAL A 41 10.07 -9.08 -2.24
C VAL A 41 8.95 -9.83 -2.95
N THR A 42 7.85 -10.09 -2.24
CA THR A 42 6.67 -10.71 -2.81
C THR A 42 6.07 -9.69 -3.78
N THR A 43 6.29 -9.96 -5.07
CA THR A 43 5.77 -9.12 -6.14
C THR A 43 4.25 -9.22 -6.13
N ILE A 44 3.58 -8.08 -6.08
CA ILE A 44 2.11 -8.02 -6.13
C ILE A 44 1.64 -8.17 -7.57
N SER A 45 0.62 -8.99 -7.79
CA SER A 45 -0.03 -9.15 -9.10
C SER A 45 -1.55 -9.02 -9.02
N TYR A 46 -2.17 -8.75 -10.17
CA TYR A 46 -3.60 -8.55 -10.24
C TYR A 46 -4.36 -9.79 -9.79
N THR A 47 -4.05 -10.94 -10.39
CA THR A 47 -4.74 -12.21 -10.15
C THR A 47 -4.62 -12.67 -8.70
N LYS A 48 -3.45 -12.48 -8.07
CA LYS A 48 -3.19 -12.97 -6.71
C LYS A 48 -3.68 -12.04 -5.61
N ASN A 49 -3.61 -10.72 -5.83
CA ASN A 49 -3.75 -9.75 -4.74
C ASN A 49 -4.84 -8.70 -4.97
N VAL A 50 -4.99 -8.20 -6.20
CA VAL A 50 -5.85 -7.03 -6.46
C VAL A 50 -7.26 -7.44 -6.88
N LYS A 51 -7.40 -8.53 -7.63
CA LYS A 51 -8.70 -8.93 -8.21
C LYS A 51 -9.78 -9.08 -7.15
N SER A 52 -9.52 -9.77 -6.05
CA SER A 52 -10.49 -9.96 -4.97
C SER A 52 -10.92 -8.64 -4.32
N ILE A 53 -10.02 -7.66 -4.24
CA ILE A 53 -10.32 -6.32 -3.72
C ILE A 53 -11.26 -5.59 -4.69
N ILE A 54 -10.96 -5.61 -5.98
CA ILE A 54 -11.81 -4.99 -7.02
C ILE A 54 -13.19 -5.64 -7.07
N ASP A 55 -13.25 -6.98 -7.05
CA ASP A 55 -14.50 -7.72 -7.08
C ASP A 55 -15.41 -7.33 -5.90
N ALA A 56 -14.84 -7.25 -4.69
CA ALA A 56 -15.59 -6.96 -3.48
C ALA A 56 -16.03 -5.49 -3.35
N ASN A 57 -15.24 -4.55 -3.86
CA ASN A 57 -15.42 -3.13 -3.55
C ASN A 57 -15.84 -2.26 -4.74
N CYS A 58 -15.72 -2.73 -5.98
CA CYS A 58 -15.88 -1.89 -7.17
C CYS A 58 -16.99 -2.37 -8.11
N ILE A 59 -17.06 -3.67 -8.37
CA ILE A 59 -17.87 -4.24 -9.48
C ILE A 59 -19.37 -4.02 -9.30
N SER A 60 -19.87 -3.89 -8.05
CA SER A 60 -21.30 -3.65 -7.80
C SER A 60 -21.86 -2.45 -8.59
N CYS A 61 -21.03 -1.40 -8.79
CA CYS A 61 -21.36 -0.23 -9.59
C CYS A 61 -20.62 -0.17 -10.93
N HIS A 62 -19.38 -0.68 -10.99
CA HIS A 62 -18.48 -0.60 -12.15
C HIS A 62 -18.57 -1.84 -13.06
N GLN A 63 -19.79 -2.21 -13.44
CA GLN A 63 -20.07 -3.30 -14.38
C GLN A 63 -21.19 -2.91 -15.35
N SER A 64 -21.36 -3.68 -16.42
CA SER A 64 -22.41 -3.46 -17.41
C SER A 64 -23.79 -3.36 -16.76
N GLY A 65 -24.59 -2.38 -17.19
CA GLY A 65 -25.95 -2.16 -16.69
C GLY A 65 -26.05 -1.54 -15.29
N ARG A 66 -24.95 -1.06 -14.71
CA ARG A 66 -24.93 -0.38 -13.40
C ARG A 66 -24.58 1.10 -13.50
N SER A 67 -24.70 1.81 -12.38
CA SER A 67 -24.55 3.27 -12.29
C SER A 67 -23.21 3.80 -12.81
N ALA A 68 -22.14 3.00 -12.75
CA ALA A 68 -20.82 3.36 -13.22
C ALA A 68 -20.34 2.52 -14.42
N ALA A 69 -21.28 2.00 -15.23
CA ALA A 69 -20.97 1.18 -16.42
C ALA A 69 -20.09 1.89 -17.48
N PHE A 70 -20.02 3.22 -17.45
CA PHE A 70 -19.14 4.02 -18.32
C PHE A 70 -17.63 3.87 -17.98
N ARG A 71 -17.32 3.24 -16.84
CA ARG A 71 -15.97 2.85 -16.41
C ARG A 71 -16.04 1.44 -15.83
N PRO A 72 -16.13 0.38 -16.66
CA PRO A 72 -16.12 -0.98 -16.16
C PRO A 72 -14.78 -1.29 -15.46
N LEU A 73 -14.81 -2.14 -14.44
CA LEU A 73 -13.64 -2.58 -13.66
C LEU A 73 -13.68 -4.11 -13.46
N THR A 74 -14.12 -4.83 -14.49
CA THR A 74 -14.41 -6.27 -14.42
C THR A 74 -13.23 -7.14 -14.89
N THR A 75 -12.29 -6.55 -15.60
CA THR A 75 -11.11 -7.24 -16.15
C THR A 75 -9.80 -6.58 -15.71
N TYR A 76 -8.70 -7.32 -15.78
CA TYR A 76 -7.36 -6.78 -15.53
C TYR A 76 -7.07 -5.53 -16.38
N ALA A 77 -7.35 -5.60 -17.69
CA ALA A 77 -7.06 -4.49 -18.61
C ALA A 77 -7.85 -3.22 -18.27
N GLU A 78 -9.12 -3.36 -17.88
CA GLU A 78 -9.95 -2.25 -17.43
C GLU A 78 -9.43 -1.62 -16.13
N VAL A 79 -9.08 -2.45 -15.14
CA VAL A 79 -8.54 -1.98 -13.85
C VAL A 79 -7.18 -1.30 -14.04
N LYS A 80 -6.30 -1.90 -14.84
CA LYS A 80 -5.01 -1.31 -15.21
C LYS A 80 -5.20 0.05 -15.88
N THR A 81 -6.06 0.12 -16.89
CA THR A 81 -6.39 1.37 -17.58
C THR A 81 -6.94 2.42 -16.60
N ALA A 82 -7.73 2.00 -15.61
CA ALA A 82 -8.29 2.92 -14.63
C ALA A 82 -7.24 3.47 -13.66
N VAL A 83 -6.25 2.65 -13.27
CA VAL A 83 -5.08 3.10 -12.51
C VAL A 83 -4.26 4.11 -13.29
N GLU A 84 -3.96 3.81 -14.56
CA GLU A 84 -3.09 4.65 -15.40
C GLU A 84 -3.78 5.94 -15.86
N ASN A 85 -5.07 5.88 -16.22
CA ASN A 85 -5.71 6.92 -17.03
C ASN A 85 -7.05 7.44 -16.47
N ALA A 86 -7.58 6.86 -15.40
CA ALA A 86 -8.89 7.24 -14.85
C ALA A 86 -8.87 7.69 -13.38
N ASN A 87 -7.68 8.03 -12.88
CA ASN A 87 -7.48 8.58 -11.55
C ASN A 87 -7.89 7.63 -10.40
N LEU A 88 -7.96 6.31 -10.64
CA LEU A 88 -8.44 5.32 -9.65
C LEU A 88 -7.72 5.47 -8.31
N LEU A 89 -6.39 5.56 -8.33
CA LEU A 89 -5.57 5.67 -7.11
C LEU A 89 -5.92 6.90 -6.28
N ASN A 90 -6.20 8.03 -6.91
CA ASN A 90 -6.57 9.25 -6.18
C ASN A 90 -7.92 9.07 -5.48
N ARG A 91 -8.90 8.46 -6.15
CA ARG A 91 -10.27 8.29 -5.63
C ARG A 91 -10.33 7.35 -4.43
N ILE A 92 -9.56 6.26 -4.43
CA ILE A 92 -9.53 5.28 -3.33
C ILE A 92 -8.75 5.76 -2.10
N GLN A 93 -7.86 6.74 -2.27
CA GLN A 93 -7.05 7.31 -1.19
C GLN A 93 -7.73 8.47 -0.46
N LEU A 94 -8.87 8.96 -0.97
CA LEU A 94 -9.67 9.97 -0.28
C LEU A 94 -10.17 9.44 1.07
N GLN A 95 -10.32 10.36 2.02
CA GLN A 95 -10.92 10.13 3.33
C GLN A 95 -12.45 10.12 3.26
N ASN A 96 -13.09 9.49 4.25
CA ASN A 96 -14.55 9.51 4.39
C ASN A 96 -15.07 10.96 4.42
N GLY A 97 -16.14 11.21 3.65
CA GLY A 97 -16.76 12.53 3.51
C GLY A 97 -16.12 13.44 2.46
N GLN A 98 -14.98 13.07 1.87
CA GLN A 98 -14.40 13.86 0.78
C GLN A 98 -15.15 13.63 -0.54
N GLN A 99 -15.36 14.72 -1.29
CA GLN A 99 -16.04 14.67 -2.57
C GLN A 99 -15.29 13.76 -3.54
N GLY A 100 -16.03 12.84 -4.15
CA GLY A 100 -15.49 11.91 -5.12
C GLY A 100 -14.87 10.65 -4.51
N LEU A 101 -14.90 10.45 -3.19
CA LEU A 101 -14.48 9.17 -2.61
C LEU A 101 -15.09 7.97 -3.33
N MET A 102 -14.25 6.96 -3.61
CA MET A 102 -14.69 5.66 -4.09
C MET A 102 -14.09 4.55 -3.20
N PRO A 103 -14.86 3.53 -2.81
CA PRO A 103 -16.29 3.32 -3.10
C PRO A 103 -17.21 4.36 -2.44
N GLN A 104 -18.38 4.60 -3.04
CA GLN A 104 -19.35 5.60 -2.50
C GLN A 104 -19.91 5.21 -1.13
N GLY A 105 -19.95 3.92 -0.81
CA GLY A 105 -20.40 3.42 0.49
C GLY A 105 -19.42 3.67 1.64
N GLY A 106 -18.23 4.18 1.34
CA GLY A 106 -17.18 4.46 2.32
C GLY A 106 -15.81 3.96 1.86
N ARG A 107 -14.78 4.54 2.46
CA ARG A 107 -13.38 4.20 2.21
C ARG A 107 -13.11 2.73 2.59
N MET A 108 -12.38 2.01 1.75
CA MET A 108 -11.88 0.67 2.05
C MET A 108 -10.82 0.69 3.16
N SER A 109 -10.43 -0.49 3.66
CA SER A 109 -9.30 -0.60 4.59
C SER A 109 -8.00 -0.07 3.96
N GLN A 110 -7.11 0.46 4.80
CA GLN A 110 -5.80 0.94 4.35
C GLN A 110 -4.99 -0.18 3.68
N THR A 111 -5.03 -1.41 4.23
CA THR A 111 -4.37 -2.58 3.64
C THR A 111 -4.80 -2.84 2.20
N ASN A 112 -6.09 -2.73 1.88
CA ASN A 112 -6.56 -2.93 0.51
C ASN A 112 -6.07 -1.83 -0.43
N ILE A 113 -6.07 -0.58 0.05
CA ILE A 113 -5.54 0.57 -0.71
C ILE A 113 -4.05 0.37 -0.97
N ASP A 114 -3.28 -0.01 0.04
CA ASP A 114 -1.84 -0.22 -0.03
C ASP A 114 -1.47 -1.33 -1.02
N LEU A 115 -2.25 -2.41 -1.08
CA LEU A 115 -2.05 -3.48 -2.07
C LEU A 115 -2.24 -2.98 -3.51
N ILE A 116 -3.24 -2.14 -3.76
CA ILE A 116 -3.48 -1.57 -5.10
C ILE A 116 -2.37 -0.56 -5.46
N VAL A 117 -1.95 0.27 -4.49
CA VAL A 117 -0.83 1.22 -4.68
C VAL A 117 0.47 0.47 -4.93
N LYS A 118 0.75 -0.58 -4.16
CA LYS A 118 1.94 -1.42 -4.35
C LYS A 118 1.92 -2.14 -5.69
N TRP A 119 0.76 -2.66 -6.11
CA TRP A 119 0.62 -3.24 -7.44
C TRP A 119 0.94 -2.25 -8.56
N ASN A 120 0.54 -0.99 -8.40
CA ASN A 120 0.94 0.09 -9.32
C ASN A 120 2.46 0.31 -9.34
N THR A 121 3.11 0.39 -8.18
CA THR A 121 4.56 0.56 -8.11
C THR A 121 5.35 -0.66 -8.59
N ASP A 122 4.78 -1.86 -8.48
CA ASP A 122 5.37 -3.13 -8.92
C ASP A 122 5.19 -3.37 -10.44
N GLY A 123 4.61 -2.42 -11.17
CA GLY A 123 4.49 -2.43 -12.63
C GLY A 123 3.19 -3.01 -13.18
N LEU A 124 2.13 -3.04 -12.37
CA LEU A 124 0.77 -3.43 -12.79
C LEU A 124 0.72 -4.83 -13.43
N LYS A 125 1.46 -5.80 -12.89
CA LYS A 125 1.56 -7.16 -13.45
C LYS A 125 0.24 -7.92 -13.31
N GLU A 126 -0.14 -8.66 -14.33
CA GLU A 126 -1.34 -9.50 -14.26
C GLU A 126 -1.16 -10.70 -13.31
N ASN A 127 -0.01 -11.40 -13.38
CA ASN A 127 0.26 -12.66 -12.68
C ASN A 127 1.56 -12.68 -11.84
#